data_AF-A0A9W4UGF5-F1
#
_entry.id   AF-A0A9W4UGF5-F1
#
_cell.length_a   1.000
_cell.length_b   1.000
_cell.length_c   1.000
_cell.angle_alpha   90.00
_cell.angle_beta   90.00
_cell.angle_gamma   90.00
#
_symmetry.space_group_name_H-M   'P 1'
#
loop_
_entity.id
_entity.type
_entity.pdbx_description
1 polymer ?
#
loop_
_entity_poly.entity_id
_entity_poly.type
_entity_poly.pdbx_seq_one_letter_code
_entity_poly.pdbx_strand_id
1 'polypeptide(L)'
;MGGTLLFCTAEEAKTAINSIQSKGRRIYLVESRECPSDESGFKTEVANEGDVESAFISASEKDCQKWYSDHEATALFIEPNHIVIADARTAKDGTVLLQWYRESGEECSPYGVLPPESDTWWDYRILPEHIQNVVACLEFVASDVSFPVYIGRKDEFTDENGVFDAEKADQAMAKGS
;
A
#
# COMPACT_ATOMS: atom_id res chain seq x y z
N MET A 1 -5.37 15.85 -5.02
CA MET A 1 -4.55 14.63 -4.87
C MET A 1 -4.42 14.38 -3.40
N GLY A 2 -4.87 13.20 -2.95
CA GLY A 2 -4.76 12.79 -1.55
C GLY A 2 -3.36 12.32 -1.20
N GLY A 3 -3.24 11.59 -0.10
CA GLY A 3 -2.05 10.84 0.27
C GLY A 3 -2.38 9.39 0.66
N THR A 4 -1.37 8.53 0.55
CA THR A 4 -1.42 7.13 0.95
C THR A 4 -1.40 7.01 2.47
N LEU A 5 -2.32 6.25 3.06
CA LEU A 5 -2.31 6.01 4.50
C LEU A 5 -1.23 4.99 4.89
N LEU A 6 -0.52 5.28 5.97
CA LEU A 6 0.44 4.38 6.61
C LEU A 6 -0.03 4.06 8.03
N PHE A 7 -0.34 2.80 8.28
CA PHE A 7 -0.64 2.28 9.61
C PHE A 7 0.60 1.63 10.20
N CYS A 8 0.86 1.87 11.49
CA CYS A 8 1.90 1.17 12.25
C CYS A 8 1.23 0.16 13.18
N THR A 9 1.37 -1.13 12.91
CA THR A 9 0.68 -2.19 13.68
C THR A 9 1.59 -2.94 14.65
N ALA A 10 2.90 -2.73 14.58
CA ALA A 10 3.87 -3.35 15.48
C ALA A 10 4.76 -2.32 16.17
N GLU A 11 5.12 -2.57 17.43
CA GLU A 11 5.97 -1.66 18.21
C GLU A 11 7.35 -1.53 17.60
N GLU A 12 7.94 -2.64 17.16
CA GLU A 12 9.24 -2.70 16.52
C GLU A 12 9.29 -1.95 15.17
N ALA A 13 8.15 -1.74 14.52
CA ALA A 13 8.08 -1.06 13.23
C ALA A 13 8.17 0.46 13.35
N LYS A 14 7.96 1.03 14.54
CA LYS A 14 7.98 2.49 14.79
C LYS A 14 9.28 3.15 14.33
N THR A 15 10.41 2.47 14.47
CA THR A 15 11.72 3.00 14.06
C THR A 15 11.87 3.11 12.54
N ALA A 16 11.05 2.41 11.76
CA ALA A 16 11.10 2.43 10.30
C ALA A 16 10.17 3.49 9.66
N ILE A 17 9.25 4.09 10.42
CA ILE A 17 8.21 4.98 9.90
C ILE A 17 8.79 6.19 9.17
N ASN A 18 9.80 6.85 9.76
CA ASN A 18 10.47 7.98 9.12
C ASN A 18 11.14 7.60 7.81
N SER A 19 11.80 6.44 7.77
CA SER A 19 12.38 5.92 6.54
C SER A 19 11.31 5.74 5.48
N ILE A 20 10.19 5.08 5.81
CA ILE A 20 9.07 4.85 4.88
C ILE A 20 8.53 6.18 4.34
N GLN A 21 8.22 7.13 5.22
CA GLN A 21 7.68 8.44 4.81
C GLN A 21 8.65 9.23 3.95
N SER A 22 9.96 9.14 4.21
CA SER A 22 10.99 9.82 3.42
C SER A 22 11.14 9.28 1.99
N LYS A 23 10.71 8.03 1.74
CA LYS A 23 10.80 7.36 0.43
C LYS A 23 9.59 7.62 -0.46
N GLY A 24 8.44 7.92 0.13
CA GLY A 24 7.22 8.22 -0.60
C GLY A 24 6.86 9.70 -0.57
N ARG A 25 5.97 10.10 -1.48
CA ARG A 25 5.31 11.41 -1.38
C ARG A 25 3.99 11.21 -0.67
N ARG A 26 3.66 12.13 0.25
CA ARG A 26 2.34 12.19 0.91
C ARG A 26 1.91 10.87 1.55
N ILE A 27 2.84 10.26 2.29
CA ILE A 27 2.51 9.12 3.14
C ILE A 27 2.03 9.66 4.50
N TYR A 28 0.74 9.51 4.76
CA TYR A 28 0.07 9.98 5.97
C TYR A 28 0.09 8.91 7.05
N LEU A 29 0.83 9.16 8.14
CA LEU A 29 0.83 8.27 9.29
C LEU A 29 -0.51 8.37 10.02
N VAL A 30 -1.17 7.22 10.22
CA VAL A 30 -2.44 7.12 10.95
C VAL A 30 -2.15 6.80 12.43
N GLU A 31 -2.21 7.85 13.26
CA GLU A 31 -1.91 7.76 14.69
C GLU A 31 -3.16 7.54 15.55
N SER A 32 -4.34 7.95 15.07
CA SER A 32 -5.61 7.95 15.81
C SER A 32 -6.70 7.10 15.14
N ARG A 33 -7.62 6.58 15.94
CA ARG A 33 -8.85 5.92 15.45
C ARG A 33 -9.87 6.91 14.88
N GLU A 34 -9.72 8.20 15.16
CA GLU A 34 -10.54 9.26 14.60
C GLU A 34 -9.85 9.83 13.35
N CYS A 35 -10.58 9.91 12.23
CA CYS A 35 -10.07 10.60 11.04
C CYS A 35 -10.08 12.12 11.26
N PRO A 36 -8.99 12.83 10.92
CA PRO A 36 -8.97 14.28 10.97
C PRO A 36 -9.95 14.88 9.95
N SER A 37 -10.31 16.15 10.13
CA SER A 37 -11.17 16.88 9.19
C SER A 37 -10.49 17.21 7.86
N ASP A 38 -9.17 17.25 7.84
CA ASP A 38 -8.33 17.57 6.69
C ASP A 38 -6.93 16.95 6.82
N GLU A 39 -6.13 17.04 5.75
CA GLU A 39 -4.80 16.42 5.66
C GLU A 39 -3.78 16.92 6.69
N SER A 40 -3.96 18.13 7.26
CA SER A 40 -3.02 18.69 8.22
C SER A 40 -3.03 17.95 9.57
N GLY A 41 -4.06 17.14 9.82
CA GLY A 41 -4.14 16.27 10.98
C GLY A 41 -3.27 15.01 10.89
N PHE A 42 -2.67 14.73 9.73
CA PHE A 42 -1.72 13.62 9.57
C PHE A 42 -0.28 14.09 9.61
N LYS A 43 0.57 13.29 10.27
CA LYS A 43 2.02 13.47 10.18
C LYS A 43 2.53 12.91 8.85
N THR A 44 3.29 13.71 8.13
CA THR A 44 4.07 13.32 6.94
C THR A 44 5.56 13.17 7.22
N GLU A 45 6.00 13.57 8.42
CA GLU A 45 7.36 13.46 8.93
C GLU A 45 7.29 13.38 10.47
N VAL A 46 8.03 12.46 11.08
CA VAL A 46 8.11 12.35 12.55
C VAL A 46 9.44 12.90 13.03
N ALA A 47 9.41 13.80 14.03
CA ALA A 47 10.59 14.55 14.45
C ALA A 47 11.74 13.67 14.97
N ASN A 48 11.43 12.54 15.63
CA ASN A 48 12.42 11.57 16.11
C ASN A 48 11.97 10.14 15.77
N GLU A 49 12.91 9.29 15.40
CA GLU A 49 12.66 7.85 15.25
C GLU A 49 12.28 7.25 16.61
N GLY A 50 11.12 6.60 16.69
CA GLY A 50 10.62 5.96 17.91
C GLY A 50 9.57 6.76 18.70
N ASP A 51 9.40 8.06 18.43
CA ASP A 51 8.32 8.90 19.01
C ASP A 51 6.98 8.74 18.23
N VAL A 52 6.84 7.64 17.50
CA VAL A 52 5.62 7.30 16.76
C VAL A 52 4.57 6.83 17.76
N GLU A 53 3.49 7.59 17.88
CA GLU A 53 2.29 7.17 18.58
C GLU A 53 1.33 6.55 17.57
N SER A 54 0.84 5.34 17.83
CA SER A 54 -0.18 4.75 16.98
C SER A 54 -1.20 3.98 17.80
N ALA A 55 -2.48 4.33 17.63
CA ALA A 55 -3.62 3.61 18.16
C ALA A 55 -3.88 2.27 17.42
N PHE A 56 -3.03 1.91 16.46
CA PHE A 56 -3.12 0.69 15.66
C PHE A 56 -2.07 -0.36 16.04
N ILE A 57 -1.25 -0.13 17.07
CA ILE A 57 -0.39 -1.18 17.60
C ILE A 57 -1.24 -2.40 17.99
N SER A 58 -0.80 -3.59 17.55
CA SER A 58 -1.52 -4.86 17.64
C SER A 58 -2.85 -4.93 16.87
N ALA A 59 -3.19 -3.94 16.05
CA ALA A 59 -4.33 -4.01 15.15
C ALA A 59 -4.08 -5.02 14.03
N SER A 60 -5.14 -5.69 13.60
CA SER A 60 -5.10 -6.56 12.43
C SER A 60 -5.18 -5.75 11.14
N GLU A 61 -4.79 -6.36 10.01
CA GLU A 61 -5.01 -5.79 8.69
C GLU A 61 -6.48 -5.41 8.47
N LYS A 62 -7.41 -6.25 8.93
CA LYS A 62 -8.86 -5.99 8.86
C LYS A 62 -9.27 -4.75 9.64
N ASP A 63 -8.62 -4.43 10.74
CA ASP A 63 -8.89 -3.20 11.49
C ASP A 63 -8.43 -1.95 10.71
N CYS A 64 -7.29 -2.05 10.02
CA CYS A 64 -6.79 -0.98 9.14
C CYS A 64 -7.70 -0.80 7.91
N GLN A 65 -8.09 -1.89 7.26
CA GLN A 65 -9.04 -1.91 6.13
C GLN A 65 -10.38 -1.32 6.54
N LYS A 66 -10.91 -1.73 7.70
CA LYS A 66 -12.15 -1.17 8.24
C LYS A 66 -12.03 0.33 8.49
N TRP A 67 -10.94 0.77 9.10
CA TRP A 67 -10.72 2.20 9.32
C TRP A 67 -10.73 2.96 8.00
N TYR A 68 -10.04 2.44 6.98
CA TYR A 68 -10.03 3.03 5.66
C TYR A 68 -11.45 3.13 5.06
N SER A 69 -12.20 2.02 5.02
CA SER A 69 -13.55 1.98 4.45
C SER A 69 -14.55 2.88 5.18
N ASP A 70 -14.41 3.04 6.50
CA ASP A 70 -15.28 3.92 7.29
C ASP A 70 -15.07 5.42 6.93
N HIS A 71 -13.94 5.80 6.33
CA HIS A 71 -13.55 7.21 6.15
C HIS A 71 -13.30 7.64 4.69
N GLU A 72 -12.91 6.73 3.79
CA GLU A 72 -12.52 7.07 2.40
C GLU A 72 -13.57 7.90 1.65
N ALA A 73 -14.86 7.62 1.87
CA ALA A 73 -15.96 8.27 1.16
C ALA A 73 -16.16 9.74 1.57
N THR A 74 -15.66 10.13 2.74
CA THR A 74 -15.85 11.49 3.29
C THR A 74 -14.55 12.30 3.34
N ALA A 75 -13.40 11.65 3.36
CA ALA A 75 -12.09 12.27 3.43
C ALA A 75 -11.40 12.33 2.06
N LEU A 76 -11.72 13.36 1.25
CA LEU A 76 -11.18 13.54 -0.12
C LEU A 76 -9.64 13.72 -0.21
N PHE A 77 -8.96 13.86 0.93
CA PHE A 77 -7.51 13.91 1.02
C PHE A 77 -6.87 12.52 1.22
N ILE A 78 -7.65 11.45 1.32
CA ILE A 78 -7.16 10.08 1.33
C ILE A 78 -7.16 9.57 -0.11
N GLU A 79 -6.06 8.96 -0.56
CA GLU A 79 -6.07 8.29 -1.86
C GLU A 79 -6.91 7.01 -1.81
N PRO A 80 -7.72 6.76 -2.86
CA PRO A 80 -8.62 5.63 -2.85
C PRO A 80 -7.89 4.29 -3.04
N ASN A 81 -8.57 3.22 -2.67
CA ASN A 81 -8.30 1.81 -2.96
C ASN A 81 -6.99 1.25 -2.41
N HIS A 82 -6.27 1.92 -1.53
CA HIS A 82 -5.05 1.33 -0.97
C HIS A 82 -4.66 1.85 0.41
N ILE A 83 -3.96 1.00 1.16
CA ILE A 83 -3.35 1.32 2.44
C ILE A 83 -1.96 0.69 2.52
N VAL A 84 -1.08 1.28 3.33
CA VAL A 84 0.22 0.72 3.67
C VAL A 84 0.26 0.39 5.15
N ILE A 85 0.83 -0.77 5.48
CA ILE A 85 0.98 -1.25 6.84
C ILE A 85 2.46 -1.53 7.12
N ALA A 86 2.98 -0.85 8.14
CA ALA A 86 4.23 -1.17 8.79
C ALA A 86 3.96 -2.14 9.95
N ASP A 87 4.32 -3.41 9.76
CA ASP A 87 4.07 -4.51 10.70
C ASP A 87 5.38 -5.05 11.30
N ALA A 88 5.29 -6.14 12.07
CA ALA A 88 6.44 -6.75 12.72
C ALA A 88 7.55 -7.17 11.73
N ARG A 89 7.20 -7.42 10.47
CA ARG A 89 8.15 -7.80 9.42
C ARG A 89 8.93 -6.58 8.93
N THR A 90 8.30 -5.41 8.88
CA THR A 90 8.95 -4.15 8.52
C THR A 90 10.23 -3.88 9.32
N ALA A 91 10.23 -4.16 10.62
CA ALA A 91 11.42 -3.99 11.46
C ALA A 91 12.56 -4.96 11.12
N LYS A 92 12.26 -6.10 10.48
CA LYS A 92 13.22 -7.17 10.20
C LYS A 92 13.90 -7.01 8.85
N ASP A 93 13.13 -6.67 7.82
CA ASP A 93 13.62 -6.63 6.43
C ASP A 93 13.38 -5.30 5.72
N GLY A 94 12.82 -4.30 6.41
CA GLY A 94 12.60 -2.96 5.87
C GLY A 94 11.46 -2.86 4.85
N THR A 95 10.71 -3.93 4.61
CA THR A 95 9.58 -3.94 3.68
C THR A 95 8.27 -3.47 4.34
N VAL A 96 7.30 -3.05 3.54
CA VAL A 96 5.94 -2.71 3.99
C VAL A 96 4.91 -3.59 3.30
N LEU A 97 3.76 -3.77 3.94
CA LEU A 97 2.60 -4.38 3.30
C LEU A 97 1.75 -3.29 2.66
N LEU A 98 1.78 -3.17 1.34
CA LEU A 98 0.78 -2.43 0.59
C LEU A 98 -0.43 -3.35 0.37
N GLN A 99 -1.62 -2.91 0.76
CA GLN A 99 -2.87 -3.60 0.42
C GLN A 99 -3.64 -2.74 -0.57
N TRP A 100 -4.08 -3.35 -1.67
CA TRP A 100 -4.85 -2.71 -2.73
C TRP A 100 -6.24 -3.33 -2.85
N TYR A 101 -7.28 -2.53 -2.71
CA TYR A 101 -8.68 -2.95 -2.81
C TYR A 101 -9.19 -2.82 -4.23
N ARG A 102 -9.97 -3.81 -4.67
CA ARG A 102 -10.65 -3.73 -5.96
C ARG A 102 -12.07 -4.28 -5.88
N GLU A 103 -13.05 -3.44 -6.22
CA GLU A 103 -14.47 -3.83 -6.26
C GLU A 103 -14.80 -4.80 -7.39
N SER A 104 -14.10 -4.72 -8.52
CA SER A 104 -14.38 -5.54 -9.72
C SER A 104 -13.14 -5.85 -10.55
N GLY A 105 -13.12 -7.05 -11.13
CA GLY A 105 -12.12 -7.44 -12.12
C GLY A 105 -12.46 -6.94 -13.53
N GLU A 106 -11.44 -6.93 -14.39
CA GLU A 106 -11.51 -6.52 -15.79
C GLU A 106 -10.96 -7.61 -16.70
N GLU A 107 -11.53 -7.75 -17.90
CA GLU A 107 -11.07 -8.74 -18.87
C GLU A 107 -9.71 -8.34 -19.47
N CYS A 108 -8.68 -9.13 -19.17
CA CYS A 108 -7.30 -8.91 -19.59
C CYS A 108 -6.79 -10.13 -20.38
N SER A 109 -6.90 -10.09 -21.71
CA SER A 109 -6.42 -11.20 -22.55
C SER A 109 -4.89 -11.35 -22.52
N PRO A 110 -4.32 -12.58 -22.44
CA PRO A 110 -4.97 -13.89 -22.38
C PRO A 110 -5.26 -14.41 -20.95
N TYR A 111 -5.10 -13.58 -19.92
CA TYR A 111 -5.18 -13.95 -18.50
C TYR A 111 -6.62 -14.07 -17.96
N GLY A 112 -7.61 -13.63 -18.73
CA GLY A 112 -9.01 -13.58 -18.30
C GLY A 112 -9.27 -12.39 -17.37
N VAL A 113 -10.22 -12.52 -16.45
CA VAL A 113 -10.60 -11.44 -15.54
C VAL A 113 -9.54 -11.25 -14.45
N LEU A 114 -9.00 -10.03 -14.33
CA LEU A 114 -8.03 -9.63 -13.32
C LEU A 114 -8.48 -8.36 -12.56
N PRO A 115 -8.32 -8.30 -11.22
CA PRO A 115 -8.07 -9.44 -10.34
C PRO A 115 -9.19 -10.50 -10.42
N PRO A 116 -8.86 -11.80 -10.21
CA PRO A 116 -9.83 -12.89 -10.33
C PRO A 116 -10.89 -12.88 -9.22
N GLU A 117 -10.54 -12.31 -8.06
CA GLU A 117 -11.47 -12.08 -6.95
C GLU A 117 -11.76 -10.58 -6.85
N SER A 118 -13.05 -10.27 -6.86
CA SER A 118 -13.61 -8.93 -6.72
C SER A 118 -13.96 -8.66 -5.25
N ASP A 119 -14.17 -7.40 -4.89
CA ASP A 119 -14.45 -6.95 -3.51
C ASP A 119 -13.40 -7.48 -2.51
N THR A 120 -12.12 -7.39 -2.90
CA THR A 120 -11.02 -8.05 -2.18
C THR A 120 -9.81 -7.13 -2.07
N TRP A 121 -9.11 -7.24 -0.94
CA TRP A 121 -7.80 -6.62 -0.70
C TRP A 121 -6.68 -7.56 -1.19
N TRP A 122 -5.78 -7.01 -2.00
CA TRP A 122 -4.64 -7.70 -2.60
C TRP A 122 -3.33 -7.21 -2.01
N ASP A 123 -2.54 -8.14 -1.50
CA ASP A 123 -1.35 -7.84 -0.72
C ASP A 123 -0.08 -7.76 -1.55
N TYR A 124 0.70 -6.70 -1.40
CA TYR A 124 2.03 -6.55 -1.98
C TYR A 124 3.02 -6.22 -0.86
N ARG A 125 3.90 -7.17 -0.52
CA ARG A 125 5.04 -6.90 0.34
C ARG A 125 6.15 -6.28 -0.51
N ILE A 126 6.48 -5.01 -0.29
CA ILE A 126 7.38 -4.24 -1.17
C ILE A 126 8.37 -3.40 -0.36
N LEU A 127 9.43 -2.94 -1.02
CA LEU A 127 10.27 -1.89 -0.46
C LEU A 127 9.52 -0.53 -0.46
N PRO A 128 9.70 0.33 0.56
CA PRO A 128 8.98 1.60 0.68
C PRO A 128 9.12 2.53 -0.54
N GLU A 129 10.28 2.55 -1.19
CA GLU A 129 10.52 3.32 -2.42
C GLU A 129 9.61 2.93 -3.59
N HIS A 130 9.00 1.74 -3.56
CA HIS A 130 8.13 1.27 -4.63
C HIS A 130 6.64 1.57 -4.40
N ILE A 131 6.23 2.04 -3.22
CA ILE A 131 4.81 2.28 -2.87
C ILE A 131 4.11 3.08 -3.98
N GLN A 132 4.63 4.25 -4.32
CA GLN A 132 4.00 5.16 -5.27
C GLN A 132 3.95 4.58 -6.68
N ASN A 133 4.95 3.80 -7.06
CA ASN A 133 5.00 3.20 -8.38
C ASN A 133 4.03 2.02 -8.52
N VAL A 134 3.95 1.16 -7.52
CA VAL A 134 3.00 0.05 -7.49
C VAL A 134 1.57 0.59 -7.48
N VAL A 135 1.28 1.58 -6.63
CA VAL A 135 -0.02 2.28 -6.62
C VAL A 135 -0.33 2.87 -7.99
N ALA A 136 0.64 3.57 -8.63
CA ALA A 136 0.40 4.17 -9.93
C ALA A 136 0.11 3.13 -11.03
N CYS A 137 0.80 1.99 -11.01
CA CYS A 137 0.55 0.90 -11.94
C CYS A 137 -0.83 0.25 -11.73
N LEU A 138 -1.28 0.13 -10.49
CA LEU A 138 -2.57 -0.50 -10.17
C LEU A 138 -3.77 0.44 -10.39
N GLU A 139 -3.61 1.75 -10.14
CA GLU A 139 -4.72 2.72 -10.17
C GLU A 139 -4.80 3.54 -11.47
N PHE A 140 -3.67 3.83 -12.13
CA PHE A 140 -3.62 4.83 -13.20
C PHE A 140 -3.13 4.30 -14.55
N VAL A 141 -2.44 3.16 -14.58
CA VAL A 141 -2.10 2.48 -15.84
C VAL A 141 -3.30 1.68 -16.31
N ALA A 142 -3.48 1.57 -17.64
CA ALA A 142 -4.56 0.79 -18.21
C ALA A 142 -4.48 -0.67 -17.73
N SER A 143 -5.62 -1.21 -17.30
CA SER A 143 -5.74 -2.54 -16.69
C SER A 143 -5.22 -3.65 -17.61
N ASP A 144 -5.46 -3.55 -18.92
CA ASP A 144 -4.95 -4.46 -19.95
C ASP A 144 -3.43 -4.42 -20.12
N VAL A 145 -2.75 -3.44 -19.55
CA VAL A 145 -1.29 -3.30 -19.52
C VAL A 145 -0.72 -3.74 -18.17
N SER A 146 -1.23 -3.20 -17.07
CA SER A 146 -0.62 -3.42 -15.74
C SER A 146 -1.07 -4.72 -15.07
N PHE A 147 -2.36 -5.08 -15.15
CA PHE A 147 -2.88 -6.25 -14.43
C PHE A 147 -2.25 -7.58 -14.88
N PRO A 148 -1.98 -7.84 -16.18
CA PRO A 148 -1.23 -9.00 -16.62
C PRO A 148 0.09 -9.22 -15.88
N VAL A 149 0.79 -8.15 -15.53
CA VAL A 149 2.11 -8.19 -14.89
C VAL A 149 1.97 -8.22 -13.37
N TYR A 150 1.25 -7.26 -12.81
CA TYR A 150 1.16 -7.04 -11.36
C TYR A 150 0.25 -8.05 -10.66
N ILE A 151 -0.76 -8.58 -11.36
CA ILE A 151 -1.73 -9.53 -10.80
C ILE A 151 -1.55 -10.91 -11.45
N GLY A 152 -1.66 -10.98 -12.78
CA GLY A 152 -1.64 -12.25 -13.51
C GLY A 152 -0.31 -13.00 -13.43
N ARG A 153 0.80 -12.27 -13.25
CA ARG A 153 2.16 -12.81 -13.14
C ARG A 153 2.85 -12.42 -11.84
N LYS A 154 2.07 -12.06 -10.81
CA LYS A 154 2.59 -11.61 -9.52
C LYS A 154 3.61 -12.57 -8.91
N ASP A 155 3.35 -13.87 -9.01
CA ASP A 155 4.22 -14.92 -8.49
C ASP A 155 5.59 -14.95 -9.19
N GLU A 156 5.68 -14.55 -10.47
CA GLU A 156 6.97 -14.48 -11.18
C GLU A 156 7.88 -13.34 -10.67
N PHE A 157 7.28 -12.31 -10.08
CA PHE A 157 7.97 -11.14 -9.55
C PHE A 157 8.05 -11.15 -8.02
N THR A 158 7.57 -12.20 -7.37
CA THR A 158 7.65 -12.35 -5.92
C THR A 158 8.79 -13.29 -5.57
N ASP A 159 9.71 -12.85 -4.72
CA ASP A 159 10.86 -13.66 -4.30
C ASP A 159 10.47 -14.78 -3.32
N GLU A 160 11.44 -15.62 -2.95
CA GLU A 160 11.25 -16.71 -2.00
C GLU A 160 10.83 -16.26 -0.58
N ASN A 161 11.05 -14.98 -0.25
CA ASN A 161 10.61 -14.38 1.00
C ASN A 161 9.23 -13.73 0.88
N GLY A 162 8.57 -13.81 -0.29
CA GLY A 162 7.28 -13.19 -0.52
C GLY A 162 7.35 -11.69 -0.80
N VAL A 163 8.51 -11.13 -1.13
CA VAL A 163 8.70 -9.71 -1.48
C VAL A 163 8.53 -9.54 -2.98
N PHE A 164 7.62 -8.65 -3.37
CA PHE A 164 7.34 -8.31 -4.76
C PHE A 164 8.36 -7.30 -5.30
N ASP A 165 9.03 -7.66 -6.40
CA ASP A 165 10.03 -6.88 -7.11
C ASP A 165 9.35 -5.98 -8.16
N ALA A 166 8.93 -4.80 -7.70
CA ALA A 166 8.24 -3.83 -8.55
C ALA A 166 9.09 -3.34 -9.72
N GLU A 167 10.42 -3.25 -9.55
CA GLU A 167 11.32 -2.83 -10.63
C GLU A 167 11.34 -3.88 -11.76
N LYS A 168 11.43 -5.17 -11.42
CA LYS A 168 11.33 -6.23 -12.44
C LYS A 168 9.97 -6.26 -13.11
N ALA A 169 8.89 -6.04 -12.36
CA ALA A 169 7.54 -5.94 -12.93
C ALA A 169 7.45 -4.79 -13.95
N ASP A 170 7.93 -3.60 -13.61
CA ASP A 170 7.96 -2.46 -14.53
C ASP A 170 8.76 -2.74 -15.80
N GLN A 171 9.94 -3.34 -15.65
CA GLN A 171 10.77 -3.70 -16.80
C GLN A 171 10.09 -4.73 -17.69
N ALA A 172 9.31 -5.65 -17.12
CA ALA A 172 8.54 -6.63 -17.90
C ALA A 172 7.37 -5.95 -18.64
N MET A 173 6.68 -5.02 -17.99
CA MET A 173 5.60 -4.23 -18.59
C MET A 173 6.11 -3.38 -19.77
N ALA A 174 7.25 -2.70 -19.60
CA ALA A 174 7.86 -1.87 -20.65
C ALA A 174 8.37 -2.68 -21.86
N LYS A 175 8.73 -3.95 -21.68
CA LYS A 175 9.16 -4.85 -22.77
C LYS A 175 8.01 -5.51 -23.53
N GLY A 176 6.80 -5.52 -22.95
CA GLY A 176 5.58 -6.05 -23.55
C GLY A 176 4.72 -5.00 -24.26
N SER A 177 5.15 -3.73 -24.25
CA SER A 177 4.48 -2.58 -24.88
C SER A 177 4.95 -2.35 -26.32
#